data_AF-A0A024JZF0-F1
#
_entry.id   AF-A0A024JZF0-F1
#
_cell.length_a   1.000
_cell.length_b   1.000
_cell.length_c   1.000
_cell.angle_alpha   90.00
_cell.angle_beta   90.00
_cell.angle_gamma   90.00
#
_symmetry.space_group_name_H-M   'P 1'
#
loop_
_entity.id
_entity.type
_entity.pdbx_description
1 polymer ?
#
loop_
_entity_poly.entity_id
_entity_poly.type
_entity_poly.pdbx_seq_one_letter_code
_entity_poly.pdbx_strand_id
1 'polypeptide(L)' 'MGARECEKPPCSACGSPRTNRSTQHWMAELDALDGDYVLACAHANRFTHGHSDQSAQVWSRDGVLLAGTHQIVYFKA' A
#
# COMPACT_ATOMS: atom_id res chain seq x y z
N MET A 1 -7.08 -13.01 -9.48
CA MET A 1 -7.08 -11.99 -8.42
C MET A 1 -6.28 -12.52 -7.25
N GLY A 2 -5.09 -11.98 -6.98
CA GLY A 2 -4.22 -12.47 -5.90
C GLY A 2 -3.38 -11.33 -5.37
N ALA A 3 -3.42 -11.12 -4.05
CA ALA A 3 -2.57 -10.17 -3.37
C ALA A 3 -1.10 -10.53 -3.67
N ARG A 4 -0.32 -9.56 -4.16
CA ARG A 4 1.12 -9.75 -4.33
C ARG A 4 1.82 -9.13 -3.15
N GLU A 5 2.42 -9.95 -2.30
CA GLU A 5 3.31 -9.50 -1.24
C GLU A 5 4.69 -9.26 -1.85
N CYS A 6 5.15 -8.00 -1.81
CA CYS A 6 6.49 -7.64 -2.29
C CYS A 6 7.44 -7.63 -1.08
N GLU A 7 8.18 -8.72 -0.88
CA GLU A 7 9.15 -8.85 0.21
C GLU A 7 10.57 -8.70 -0.35
N LYS A 8 11.33 -7.71 0.14
CA LYS A 8 12.75 -7.50 -0.24
C LYS A 8 13.63 -8.45 0.58
N PRO A 9 14.61 -9.17 -0.01
CA PRO A 9 15.39 -10.18 0.71
C PRO A 9 16.17 -9.59 1.90
N PRO A 10 16.36 -10.36 2.99
CA PRO A 10 17.06 -9.88 4.17
C PRO A 10 18.55 -9.68 3.88
N CYS A 11 19.09 -8.50 4.23
CA CYS A 11 20.52 -8.21 4.24
C CYS A 11 21.03 -8.30 5.68
N SER A 12 21.99 -9.20 5.93
CA SER A 12 22.53 -9.52 7.26
C SER A 12 23.33 -8.40 7.94
N ALA A 13 23.59 -7.28 7.24
CA ALA A 13 24.34 -6.13 7.76
C ALA A 13 23.48 -4.99 8.34
N CYS A 14 22.15 -5.10 8.28
CA CYS A 14 21.22 -4.11 8.82
C CYS A 14 20.63 -4.67 10.14
N GLY A 15 20.42 -3.83 11.15
CA GLY A 15 19.56 -4.18 12.30
C GLY A 15 18.12 -4.54 11.86
N SER A 16 17.16 -4.59 12.80
CA SER A 16 15.73 -4.92 12.53
C SER A 16 15.28 -4.46 11.14
N PRO A 17 14.66 -5.32 10.31
CA PRO A 17 14.45 -5.03 8.89
C PRO A 17 13.71 -3.70 8.71
N ARG A 18 14.43 -2.68 8.21
CA ARG A 18 13.87 -1.39 7.78
C ARG A 18 13.23 -1.52 6.41
N THR A 19 12.42 -2.56 6.24
CA THR A 19 11.76 -2.89 4.98
C THR A 19 10.32 -2.41 5.05
N ASN A 20 9.85 -1.94 3.91
CA ASN A 20 8.46 -1.58 3.73
C ASN A 20 7.69 -2.88 3.40
N ARG A 21 6.70 -3.23 4.22
CA ARG A 21 5.79 -4.35 3.95
C ARG A 21 4.46 -3.78 3.46
N SER A 22 4.02 -4.18 2.26
CA SER A 22 2.73 -3.77 1.73
C SER A 22 1.94 -4.94 1.16
N THR A 23 0.63 -4.94 1.43
CA THR A 23 -0.35 -5.82 0.80
C THR A 23 -1.27 -4.98 -0.07
N GLN A 24 -1.45 -5.38 -1.33
CA GLN A 24 -2.27 -4.67 -2.31
C GLN A 24 -3.33 -5.60 -2.88
N HIS A 25 -4.57 -5.11 -2.94
CA HIS A 25 -5.70 -5.77 -3.55
C HIS A 25 -6.20 -4.91 -4.72
N TRP A 26 -6.24 -5.52 -5.90
CA TRP A 26 -6.68 -4.88 -7.14
C TRP A 26 -8.04 -5.45 -7.54
N MET A 27 -8.97 -4.57 -7.91
CA MET A 27 -10.29 -4.92 -8.39
C MET A 27 -10.28 -5.11 -9.91
N ALA A 28 -11.26 -5.82 -10.45
CA ALA A 28 -11.33 -6.12 -11.88
C ALA A 28 -11.66 -4.86 -12.71
N GLU A 29 -12.30 -3.89 -12.09
CA GLU A 29 -12.76 -2.63 -12.65
C GLU A 29 -11.59 -1.70 -13.04
N LEU A 30 -10.36 -1.99 -12.60
CA LEU A 30 -9.17 -1.23 -12.98
C LEU A 30 -8.94 -1.24 -14.49
N ASP A 31 -9.20 -2.37 -15.16
CA ASP A 31 -8.99 -2.49 -16.62
C ASP A 31 -10.00 -1.63 -17.41
N ALA A 32 -11.17 -1.35 -16.83
CA ALA A 32 -12.19 -0.51 -17.46
C ALA A 32 -11.88 1.00 -17.39
N LEU A 33 -10.87 1.40 -16.60
CA LEU A 33 -10.50 2.80 -16.43
C LEU A 33 -9.88 3.42 -17.70
N ASP A 34 -9.27 2.59 -18.57
CA ASP A 34 -8.67 2.99 -19.85
C ASP A 34 -7.80 4.27 -19.79
N GLY A 35 -7.05 4.43 -18.69
CA GLY A 35 -6.15 5.57 -18.47
C GLY A 35 -6.80 6.87 -17.97
N ASP A 36 -8.08 6.87 -17.59
CA ASP A 36 -8.70 8.01 -16.90
C ASP A 36 -8.06 8.26 -15.52
N TYR A 37 -8.32 9.45 -14.96
CA TYR A 37 -7.83 9.86 -13.65
C TYR A 37 -8.50 9.10 -12.51
N VAL A 38 -7.72 8.94 -11.43
CA VAL A 38 -8.17 8.31 -10.18
C VAL A 38 -7.98 9.24 -8.99
N LEU A 39 -8.80 9.05 -7.96
CA LEU A 39 -8.61 9.65 -6.65
C LEU A 39 -7.95 8.63 -5.71
N ALA A 40 -6.77 8.96 -5.20
CA ALA A 40 -6.12 8.17 -4.16
C ALA A 40 -6.28 8.85 -2.79
N CYS A 41 -6.82 8.13 -1.82
CA CYS A 41 -6.94 8.58 -0.44
C CYS A 41 -6.13 7.65 0.47
N ALA A 42 -5.17 8.21 1.21
CA ALA A 42 -4.39 7.48 2.19
C ALA A 42 -4.64 8.03 3.59
N HIS A 43 -4.62 7.13 4.58
CA HIS A 43 -4.76 7.46 5.98
C HIS A 43 -3.69 6.73 6.80
N ALA A 44 -3.03 7.46 7.69
CA ALA A 44 -2.08 6.90 8.64
C ALA A 44 -2.78 6.58 9.96
N ASN A 45 -2.81 5.30 10.33
CA ASN A 45 -3.57 4.82 11.47
C ASN A 45 -2.77 4.93 12.78
N ARG A 46 -1.48 4.57 12.74
CA ARG A 46 -0.65 4.50 13.95
C ARG A 46 0.82 4.73 13.63
N PHE A 47 1.48 5.44 14.53
CA PHE A 47 2.93 5.64 14.53
C PHE A 47 3.50 5.09 15.85
N THR A 48 4.34 4.07 15.80
CA THR A 48 4.89 3.43 17.01
C THR A 48 6.20 2.70 16.69
N HIS A 49 7.16 2.72 17.61
CA HIS A 49 8.43 1.98 17.49
C HIS A 49 9.14 2.17 16.14
N GLY A 50 9.16 3.39 15.61
CA GLY A 50 9.77 3.71 14.32
C GLY A 50 9.03 3.13 13.10
N HIS A 51 7.76 2.77 13.24
CA HIS A 51 6.92 2.27 12.15
C HIS A 51 5.56 2.99 12.09
N SER A 52 5.11 3.28 10.88
CA SER A 52 3.79 3.81 10.58
C SER A 52 2.95 2.73 9.90
N ASP A 53 1.73 2.55 10.36
CA ASP A 53 0.70 1.79 9.66
C ASP A 53 -0.15 2.75 8.81
N GLN A 54 -0.32 2.42 7.54
CA GLN A 54 -1.12 3.17 6.58
C GLN A 54 -2.07 2.26 5.81
N SER A 55 -3.27 2.77 5.59
CA SER A 55 -4.22 2.20 4.63
C SER A 55 -4.51 3.21 3.54
N ALA A 56 -4.62 2.78 2.29
CA ALA A 56 -5.04 3.64 1.21
C ALA A 56 -6.02 2.95 0.25
N GLN A 57 -6.84 3.76 -0.40
CA GLN A 57 -7.87 3.34 -1.36
C GLN A 57 -7.76 4.21 -2.61
N VAL A 58 -7.99 3.58 -3.77
CA VAL A 58 -7.96 4.24 -5.09
C VAL A 58 -9.35 4.10 -5.71
N TRP A 59 -9.90 5.20 -6.17
CA TRP A 59 -11.27 5.32 -6.67
C TRP A 59 -11.30 5.88 -8.10
N SER A 60 -12.23 5.40 -8.92
CA SER A 60 -12.57 6.04 -10.19
C SER A 60 -13.35 7.34 -9.96
N ARG A 61 -13.50 8.15 -11.01
CA ARG A 61 -14.35 9.35 -11.00
C ARG A 61 -15.81 9.07 -10.64
N ASP A 62 -16.31 7.90 -11.01
CA ASP A 62 -17.68 7.45 -10.75
C ASP A 62 -17.86 6.86 -9.34
N GLY A 63 -16.81 6.90 -8.50
CA GLY A 63 -16.85 6.39 -7.13
C GLY A 63 -16.69 4.87 -7.02
N VAL A 64 -16.18 4.20 -8.07
CA VAL A 64 -15.89 2.77 -8.04
C VAL A 64 -14.54 2.53 -7.38
N LEU A 65 -14.45 1.59 -6.44
CA LEU A 65 -13.18 1.22 -5.80
C LEU A 65 -12.34 0.37 -6.76
N LEU A 66 -11.13 0.80 -7.04
CA LEU A 66 -10.21 0.16 -7.99
C LEU A 66 -9.11 -0.63 -7.26
N ALA A 67 -8.68 -0.15 -6.09
CA ALA A 67 -7.64 -0.79 -5.32
C ALA A 67 -7.69 -0.42 -3.84
N GLY A 68 -7.22 -1.33 -3.00
CA GLY A 68 -6.96 -1.10 -1.58
C GLY A 68 -5.57 -1.58 -1.19
N THR A 69 -4.91 -0.85 -0.31
CA THR A 69 -3.57 -1.21 0.20
C THR A 69 -3.49 -1.03 1.71
N HIS A 70 -2.72 -1.92 2.34
CA HIS A 70 -2.24 -1.78 3.71
C HIS A 70 -0.71 -1.84 3.71
N GLN A 71 -0.08 -0.92 4.43
CA GLN A 71 1.35 -0.77 4.42
C GLN A 71 1.87 -0.47 5.82
N ILE A 72 2.86 -1.26 6.23
CA ILE A 72 3.67 -1.00 7.42
C ILE A 72 5.03 -0.51 6.93
N VAL A 73 5.31 0.76 7.22
CA VAL A 73 6.51 1.45 6.76
C VAL A 73 7.37 1.83 7.95
N TYR A 74 8.65 1.49 7.87
CA TYR A 74 9.65 2.10 8.74
C TYR A 74 9.69 3.61 8.49
N PHE A 75 9.71 4.40 9.56
CA PHE A 75 10.03 5.81 9.53
C PHE A 75 11.07 6.12 10.60
N LYS A 76 11.98 7.04 10.27
CA LYS A 76 12.91 7.57 11.26
C LYS A 76 12.21 8.75 11.96
N ALA A 77 12.03 8.63 13.27
CA ALA A 77 11.63 9.75 14.13
C ALA A 77 12.83 10.68 14.39
#